data_AF-A0A0F8SV84-F1
#
_entry.id   AF-A0A0F8SV84-F1
#
_cell.length_a   1.000
_cell.length_b   1.000
_cell.length_c   1.000
_cell.angle_alpha   90.00
_cell.angle_beta   90.00
_cell.angle_gamma   90.00
#
_symmetry.space_group_name_H-M   'P 1'
#
loop_
_entity.id
_entity.type
_entity.pdbx_description
1 polymer ?
#
loop_
_entity_poly.entity_id
_entity_poly.type
_entity_poly.pdbx_seq_one_letter_code
_entity_poly.pdbx_strand_id
1 'polypeptide(L)'
;LEFHPSNSLSEVIQYLKGGSSYRLFKLHPDLKKQYWGGSLWSNGKFYRSVGNVTADTIKHYIKESQGKPSEESRLHRFMRSEQRRLDDF
;
A
#
# COMPACT_ATOMS: atom_id res chain seq x y z
N LEU A 1 6.13 -6.94 9.07
CA LEU A 1 6.40 -7.28 7.65
C LEU A 1 6.14 -6.03 6.85
N GLU A 2 7.20 -5.41 6.35
CA GLU A 2 7.11 -4.19 5.55
C GLU A 2 7.53 -4.55 4.13
N PHE A 3 6.81 -4.05 3.14
CA PHE A 3 7.08 -4.27 1.73
C PHE A 3 6.62 -3.04 0.95
N HIS A 4 7.19 -2.88 -0.25
CA HIS A 4 6.85 -1.75 -1.09
C HIS A 4 5.34 -1.74 -1.40
N PRO A 5 4.64 -0.58 -1.30
CA PRO A 5 3.19 -0.52 -1.47
C PRO A 5 2.66 -1.04 -2.82
N SER A 6 3.48 -1.02 -3.86
CA SER A 6 3.11 -1.54 -5.19
C SER A 6 3.09 -3.07 -5.26
N ASN A 7 3.70 -3.77 -4.30
CA ASN A 7 3.69 -5.23 -4.29
C ASN A 7 2.36 -5.73 -3.74
N SER A 8 1.80 -6.75 -4.39
CA SER A 8 0.57 -7.36 -3.88
C SER A 8 0.88 -8.22 -2.65
N LEU A 9 0.01 -8.16 -1.65
CA LEU A 9 0.17 -8.96 -0.43
C LEU A 9 0.09 -10.48 -0.71
N SER A 10 -0.71 -10.87 -1.71
CA SER A 10 -0.80 -12.25 -2.18
C SER A 10 0.54 -12.78 -2.69
N GLU A 11 1.26 -11.97 -3.47
CA GLU A 11 2.58 -12.30 -4.01
C GLU A 11 3.63 -12.41 -2.90
N VAL A 12 3.64 -11.46 -1.95
CA VAL A 12 4.53 -11.51 -0.79
C VAL A 12 4.32 -12.81 0.00
N ILE A 13 3.06 -13.18 0.27
CA ILE A 13 2.73 -14.42 0.99
C ILE A 13 3.11 -15.67 0.17
N GLN A 14 2.96 -15.63 -1.15
CA GLN A 14 3.39 -16.72 -2.03
C GLN A 14 4.90 -16.94 -1.93
N TYR A 15 5.70 -15.87 -1.99
CA TYR A 15 7.15 -15.98 -1.83
C TYR A 15 7.55 -16.48 -0.43
N LEU A 16 6.90 -15.98 0.61
CA LEU A 16 7.19 -16.41 1.99
C LEU A 16 6.85 -17.89 2.19
N LYS A 17 5.63 -18.33 1.85
CA LYS A 17 5.19 -19.71 2.08
C LYS A 17 5.84 -20.69 1.10
N GLY A 18 5.84 -20.36 -0.19
CA GLY A 18 6.42 -21.20 -1.24
C GLY A 18 7.94 -21.30 -1.13
N GLY A 19 8.62 -20.15 -0.96
CA GLY A 19 10.08 -20.10 -0.84
C GLY A 19 10.60 -20.80 0.41
N SER A 20 9.94 -20.61 1.56
CA SER A 20 10.30 -21.33 2.79
C SER A 20 10.06 -22.84 2.67
N SER A 21 8.92 -23.26 2.10
CA SER A 21 8.62 -24.68 1.84
C SER A 21 9.70 -25.32 0.96
N TYR A 22 10.05 -24.67 -0.16
CA TYR A 22 11.10 -25.14 -1.07
C TYR A 22 12.45 -25.31 -0.37
N ARG A 23 12.89 -24.29 0.40
CA ARG A 23 14.17 -24.35 1.11
C ARG A 23 14.17 -25.42 2.20
N LEU A 24 13.09 -25.53 2.98
CA LEU A 24 12.99 -26.50 4.07
C LEU A 24 12.99 -27.93 3.56
N PHE A 25 12.27 -28.26 2.49
CA PHE A 25 12.32 -29.60 1.90
C PHE A 25 13.69 -29.94 1.29
N LYS A 26 14.49 -28.95 0.89
CA LYS A 26 15.85 -29.16 0.39
C LYS A 26 16.85 -29.39 1.53
N LEU A 27 16.71 -28.64 2.62
CA LEU A 27 17.57 -28.75 3.80
C LEU A 27 17.23 -29.98 4.68
N HIS A 28 15.95 -30.37 4.72
CA HIS A 28 15.42 -31.46 5.53
C HIS A 28 14.56 -32.40 4.67
N PRO A 29 15.19 -33.29 3.87
CA PRO A 29 14.46 -34.22 3.00
C PRO A 29 13.55 -35.18 3.76
N ASP A 30 13.83 -35.42 5.04
CA ASP A 30 13.03 -36.22 5.97
C ASP A 30 11.62 -35.63 6.17
N LEU A 31 11.44 -34.31 6.06
CA LEU A 31 10.12 -33.67 6.12
C LEU A 31 9.15 -34.22 5.08
N LYS A 32 9.64 -34.71 3.93
CA LYS A 32 8.79 -35.34 2.90
C LYS A 32 8.11 -36.62 3.38
N LYS A 33 8.66 -37.28 4.41
CA LYS A 33 8.06 -38.47 5.03
C LYS A 33 6.92 -38.12 5.99
N GLN A 34 6.86 -36.88 6.46
CA GLN A 34 5.81 -36.42 7.37
C GLN A 34 4.72 -35.63 6.62
N TYR A 35 5.12 -34.83 5.62
CA TYR A 35 4.24 -34.00 4.80
C TYR A 35 4.06 -34.62 3.41
N TRP A 36 3.32 -35.74 3.37
CA TRP A 36 2.94 -36.43 2.14
C TRP A 36 2.14 -35.48 1.24
N GLY A 37 2.64 -35.19 0.03
CA GLY A 37 2.05 -34.20 -0.89
C GLY A 37 2.81 -32.87 -0.98
N GLY A 38 3.89 -32.69 -0.21
CA GLY A 38 4.84 -31.58 -0.43
C GLY A 38 4.32 -30.20 -0.05
N SER A 39 3.20 -30.12 0.68
CA SER A 39 2.72 -28.86 1.25
C SER A 39 3.11 -28.77 2.72
N LEU A 40 3.99 -27.81 3.03
CA LEU A 40 4.39 -27.52 4.41
C LEU A 40 3.39 -26.61 5.12
N TRP A 41 2.73 -25.73 4.37
CA TRP A 41 1.80 -24.74 4.90
C TRP A 41 0.36 -25.05 4.49
N SER A 42 -0.61 -24.60 5.27
CA SER A 42 -2.03 -24.68 4.87
C SER A 42 -2.32 -23.76 3.69
N ASN A 43 -3.44 -23.96 2.99
CA ASN A 43 -3.84 -23.05 1.89
C ASN A 43 -4.26 -21.66 2.39
N GLY A 44 -4.70 -21.58 3.65
CA GLY A 44 -5.19 -20.35 4.29
C GLY A 44 -4.11 -19.28 4.46
N LYS A 45 -4.54 -18.02 4.40
CA LYS A 45 -3.69 -16.83 4.53
C LYS A 45 -4.48 -15.79 5.33
N PHE A 46 -3.85 -15.19 6.33
CA PHE A 46 -4.44 -14.11 7.12
C PHE A 46 -3.42 -12.99 7.26
N TYR A 47 -3.88 -11.75 7.09
CA TYR A 47 -3.07 -10.56 7.25
C TYR A 47 -3.96 -9.41 7.71
N ARG A 48 -3.37 -8.48 8.48
CA ARG A 48 -4.00 -7.24 8.89
C ARG A 48 -2.99 -6.11 8.81
N SER A 49 -3.45 -4.90 8.53
CA SER A 49 -2.61 -3.72 8.62
C SER A 49 -2.19 -3.47 10.07
N VAL A 50 -0.96 -2.99 10.24
CA VAL A 50 -0.42 -2.49 11.50
C VAL A 50 0.26 -1.18 11.14
N GLY A 51 -0.16 -0.08 11.76
CA GLY A 51 0.41 1.24 11.50
C GLY A 51 0.40 2.07 12.77
N ASN A 52 1.48 2.84 12.97
CA ASN A 52 1.57 3.83 14.04
C ASN A 52 1.47 5.22 13.41
N VAL A 53 0.29 5.55 12.88
CA VAL A 53 0.03 6.84 12.23
C VAL A 53 -0.68 7.76 13.20
N THR A 54 -0.10 8.93 13.47
CA THR A 54 -0.72 9.96 14.29
C THR A 54 -1.51 10.95 13.41
N ALA A 55 -2.48 11.64 14.01
CA ALA A 55 -3.20 12.70 13.31
C ALA A 55 -2.27 13.79 12.76
N ASP A 56 -1.18 14.09 13.48
CA ASP A 56 -0.19 15.09 13.08
C ASP A 56 0.61 14.65 11.85
N THR A 57 0.95 13.35 11.76
CA THR A 57 1.58 12.77 10.56
C THR A 57 0.70 12.94 9.32
N ILE A 58 -0.62 12.70 9.46
CA ILE A 58 -1.58 12.86 8.36
C ILE A 58 -1.70 14.33 7.96
N LYS A 59 -1.86 15.24 8.93
CA LYS A 59 -1.96 16.68 8.68
C LYS A 59 -0.72 17.22 7.97
N HIS A 60 0.47 16.82 8.42
CA HIS A 60 1.73 17.20 7.79
C HIS A 60 1.79 16.70 6.33
N TYR A 61 1.47 15.42 6.09
CA TYR A 61 1.45 14.86 4.74
C TYR A 61 0.51 15.62 3.80
N ILE A 62 -0.72 15.94 4.23
CA ILE A 62 -1.69 16.68 3.42
C ILE A 62 -1.16 18.08 3.10
N LYS A 63 -0.63 18.79 4.10
CA LYS A 63 -0.11 20.15 3.93
C LYS A 63 1.04 20.23 2.92
N GLU A 64 1.97 19.29 2.99
CA GLU A 64 3.14 19.25 2.10
C GLU A 64 2.80 18.69 0.72
N SER A 65 1.88 17.71 0.63
CA SER A 65 1.50 17.08 -0.66
C SER A 65 0.56 17.93 -1.50
N GLN A 66 -0.23 18.81 -0.88
CA GLN A 66 -1.12 19.75 -1.56
C GLN A 66 -0.49 21.15 -1.62
N GLY A 67 0.82 21.21 -1.96
CA GLY A 67 1.64 22.43 -1.94
C GLY A 67 0.83 23.68 -2.29
N LYS A 68 0.99 24.75 -1.49
CA LYS A 68 0.18 25.98 -1.56
C LYS A 68 -0.18 26.27 -3.02
N PRO A 69 -1.47 26.36 -3.40
CA PRO A 69 -1.84 26.64 -4.78
C PRO A 69 -1.07 27.88 -5.21
N SER A 70 -0.38 27.80 -6.34
CA SER A 70 0.41 28.92 -6.87
C SER A 70 -0.45 30.18 -6.85
N GLU A 71 0.17 31.34 -6.63
CA GLU A 71 -0.56 32.62 -6.66
C GLU A 71 -1.32 32.78 -8.00
N GLU A 72 -0.78 32.22 -9.09
CA GLU A 72 -1.48 32.10 -10.38
C GLU A 72 -2.76 31.25 -10.33
N SER A 73 -2.75 30.10 -9.63
CA SER A 73 -3.94 29.25 -9.45
C SER A 73 -5.01 29.95 -8.61
N ARG A 74 -4.59 30.78 -7.65
CA ARG A 74 -5.49 31.61 -6.82
C ARG A 74 -6.09 32.75 -7.62
N LEU A 75 -5.27 33.48 -8.38
CA LEU A 75 -5.70 34.55 -9.27
C LEU A 75 -6.64 34.03 -10.35
N HIS A 76 -6.34 32.89 -10.98
CA HIS A 76 -7.23 32.29 -11.98
C HIS A 76 -8.57 31.81 -11.40
N ARG A 77 -8.59 31.34 -10.14
CA ARG A 77 -9.84 31.00 -9.44
C ARG A 77 -10.65 32.26 -9.12
N PHE A 78 -10.00 33.32 -8.69
CA PHE A 78 -10.60 34.62 -8.38
C PHE A 78 -11.16 35.31 -9.64
N MET A 79 -10.40 35.36 -10.73
CA MET A 79 -10.85 35.90 -12.02
C MET A 79 -12.04 35.12 -12.59
N ARG A 80 -12.09 33.79 -12.41
CA ARG A 80 -13.26 32.99 -12.80
C ARG A 80 -14.50 33.22 -11.95
N SER A 81 -14.35 33.54 -10.67
CA SER A 81 -15.50 33.88 -9.81
C SER A 81 -16.08 35.25 -10.13
N GLU A 82 -15.24 36.20 -10.55
CA GLU A 82 -15.68 37.55 -10.97
C GLU A 82 -16.34 37.55 -12.36
N GLN A 83 -16.05 36.56 -13.22
CA GLN A 83 -16.59 36.48 -14.60
C GLN A 83 -18.05 36.00 -14.70
N ARG A 84 -18.79 35.91 -13.58
CA ARG A 84 -20.26 35.75 -13.58
C ARG A 84 -20.93 36.86 -12.79
N ARG A 85 -21.08 38.02 -13.44
CA ARG A 85 -22.30 38.83 -13.34
C ARG A 85 -22.84 39.02 -14.75
N LEU A 86 -23.83 38.18 -15.09
CA LEU A 86 -24.71 38.33 -16.25
C LEU A 86 -25.83 39.33 -15.92
N ASP A 87 -25.48 40.35 -15.13
CA ASP A 87 -26.35 41.42 -14.67
C ASP A 87 -25.91 42.77 -15.31
N ASP A 88 -24.79 42.76 -16.04
CA ASP A 88 -24.14 43.93 -16.68
C ASP A 88 -24.31 43.97 -18.22
N PHE A 89 -25.29 43.25 -18.78
CA PHE A 89 -25.73 43.40 -20.17
C PHE A 89 -27.10 44.09 -20.24
#